data_AF-A0A816EHJ4-F1
#
_entry.id   AF-A0A816EHJ4-F1
#
_cell.length_a   1.000
_cell.length_b   1.000
_cell.length_c   1.000
_cell.angle_alpha   90.00
_cell.angle_beta   90.00
_cell.angle_gamma   90.00
#
_symmetry.space_group_name_H-M   'P 1'
#
loop_
_entity.id
_entity.type
_entity.pdbx_description
1 polymer ?
#
loop_
_entity_poly.entity_id
_entity_poly.type
_entity_poly.pdbx_seq_one_letter_code
_entity_poly.pdbx_strand_id
1 'polypeptide(L)'
;MGCGSSSSAVIINLDRPDPFYFAGEVISGVVQFNVNDETVEVDELVLKFVGEIGYTTRYRSSRTTHTQHHAVAIINTNHVLAHPPAGQKELTYGRGPYTFPFQFQLPNNLPPSLNPHVRYYVQMYVDKAWYKANTQEN
;
A
#
# COMPACT_ATOMS: atom_id res chain seq x y z
N MET A 1 -11.72 21.20 -20.28
CA MET A 1 -10.88 20.03 -20.00
C MET A 1 -9.95 20.38 -18.86
N GLY A 2 -10.26 19.95 -17.64
CA GLY A 2 -9.41 20.14 -16.47
C GLY A 2 -9.48 18.86 -15.67
N CYS A 3 -8.63 17.89 -15.99
CA CYS A 3 -8.47 16.71 -15.17
C CYS A 3 -7.67 17.16 -13.94
N GLY A 4 -8.37 17.43 -12.83
CA GLY A 4 -7.74 17.78 -11.56
C GLY A 4 -6.92 16.59 -11.08
N SER A 5 -5.60 16.63 -11.30
CA SER A 5 -4.67 15.64 -10.73
C SER A 5 -4.38 16.02 -9.29
N SER A 6 -5.36 15.68 -8.46
CA SER A 6 -5.34 15.71 -7.01
C SER A 6 -4.45 14.60 -6.46
N SER A 7 -3.14 14.69 -6.69
CA SER A 7 -2.18 13.67 -6.25
C SER A 7 -1.80 13.92 -4.80
N SER A 8 -2.51 13.30 -3.86
CA SER A 8 -2.01 13.21 -2.47
C SER A 8 -0.73 12.38 -2.46
N ALA A 9 0.29 12.82 -1.71
CA ALA A 9 1.59 12.15 -1.66
C ALA A 9 1.69 11.26 -0.43
N VAL A 10 2.26 10.07 -0.59
CA VAL A 10 2.51 9.13 0.52
C VAL A 10 4.01 8.83 0.59
N ILE A 11 4.58 8.95 1.78
CA ILE A 11 5.96 8.57 2.09
C ILE A 11 5.93 7.61 3.27
N ILE A 12 6.63 6.47 3.15
CA ILE A 12 6.74 5.47 4.22
C ILE A 12 8.20 5.46 4.66
N ASN A 13 8.44 5.78 5.92
CA ASN A 13 9.75 5.74 6.54
C ASN A 13 9.80 4.60 7.55
N LEU A 14 10.79 3.71 7.41
CA LEU A 14 11.06 2.68 8.40
C LEU A 14 11.99 3.24 9.48
N ASP A 15 11.79 2.85 10.73
CA ASP A 15 12.62 3.35 11.84
C ASP A 15 14.07 2.84 11.76
N ARG A 16 14.28 1.70 11.10
CA ARG A 16 15.60 1.08 10.94
C ARG A 16 16.30 1.66 9.70
N PRO A 17 17.56 2.15 9.82
CA PRO A 17 18.29 2.74 8.71
C PRO A 17 18.70 1.72 7.63
N ASP A 18 19.05 0.50 8.06
CA ASP A 18 19.35 -0.63 7.16
C ASP A 18 18.23 -1.68 7.29
N PRO A 19 17.23 -1.68 6.39
CA PRO A 19 15.99 -2.44 6.56
C PRO A 19 16.16 -3.92 6.19
N PHE A 20 17.04 -4.61 6.90
CA PHE A 20 17.09 -6.08 6.91
C PHE A 20 16.26 -6.59 8.08
N TYR A 21 15.30 -7.45 7.78
CA TYR A 21 14.41 -8.04 8.77
C TYR A 21 14.40 -9.56 8.65
N PHE A 22 14.36 -10.23 9.78
CA PHE A 22 14.15 -11.67 9.88
C PHE A 22 12.67 -11.99 10.09
N ALA A 23 12.27 -13.20 9.70
CA ALA A 23 10.94 -13.71 10.01
C ALA A 23 10.68 -13.64 11.53
N GLY A 24 9.48 -13.21 11.93
CA GLY A 24 9.13 -13.00 13.33
C GLY A 24 9.57 -11.66 13.93
N GLU A 25 10.41 -10.87 13.25
CA GLU A 25 10.80 -9.54 13.74
C GLU A 25 9.67 -8.52 13.61
N VAL A 26 9.75 -7.48 14.44
CA VAL A 26 8.84 -6.35 14.39
C VAL A 26 9.37 -5.29 13.44
N ILE A 27 8.55 -4.89 12.48
CA ILE A 27 8.77 -3.72 11.65
C ILE A 27 7.98 -2.56 12.26
N SER A 28 8.63 -1.41 12.38
CA SER A 28 8.01 -0.16 12.78
C SER A 28 8.47 1.00 11.90
N GLY A 29 7.65 2.04 11.87
CA GLY A 29 7.91 3.21 11.08
C GLY A 29 6.78 4.23 11.14
N VAL A 30 6.84 5.16 10.20
CA VAL A 30 5.91 6.26 10.08
C VAL A 30 5.48 6.43 8.64
N VAL A 31 4.18 6.50 8.41
CA VAL A 31 3.59 6.90 7.14
C VAL A 31 3.25 8.39 7.18
N GLN A 32 3.78 9.15 6.23
CA GLN A 32 3.44 10.54 6.00
C GLN A 32 2.48 10.61 4.82
N PHE A 33 1.28 11.13 5.06
CA PHE A 33 0.23 11.30 4.08
C PHE A 33 -0.02 12.79 3.89
N ASN A 34 0.37 13.34 2.74
CA ASN A 34 0.19 14.75 2.44
C ASN A 34 -1.01 14.93 1.51
N VAL A 35 -2.08 15.51 2.04
CA VAL A 35 -3.30 15.82 1.31
C VAL A 35 -3.13 17.16 0.63
N ASN A 36 -3.13 17.13 -0.70
CA ASN A 36 -2.97 18.34 -1.52
C ASN A 36 -4.32 18.99 -1.87
N ASP A 37 -5.42 18.24 -1.78
CA ASP A 37 -6.77 18.74 -2.00
C ASP A 37 -7.29 19.50 -0.80
N GLU A 38 -8.33 20.32 -1.00
CA GLU A 38 -9.01 21.01 0.10
C GLU A 38 -9.53 20.02 1.14
N THR A 39 -10.16 18.94 0.66
CA THR A 39 -10.73 17.89 1.50
C THR A 39 -10.72 16.54 0.76
N VAL A 40 -10.33 15.47 1.46
CA VAL A 40 -10.40 14.08 0.99
C VAL A 40 -11.20 13.26 1.99
N GLU A 41 -12.24 12.60 1.49
CA GLU A 41 -13.02 11.60 2.22
C GLU A 41 -12.44 10.21 1.94
N VAL A 42 -12.25 9.43 3.00
CA VAL A 42 -11.58 8.13 2.99
C VAL A 42 -12.37 7.19 3.89
N ASP A 43 -12.67 5.98 3.41
CA ASP A 43 -13.32 4.96 4.23
C ASP A 43 -12.33 4.39 5.24
N GLU A 44 -11.13 4.04 4.78
CA GLU A 44 -10.07 3.46 5.60
C GLU A 44 -8.67 3.79 5.05
N LEU A 45 -7.71 4.00 5.96
CA LEU A 45 -6.29 4.03 5.63
C LEU A 45 -5.64 2.72 6.03
N VAL A 46 -5.15 1.97 5.05
CA VAL A 46 -4.58 0.63 5.26
C VAL A 46 -3.13 0.58 4.79
N LEU A 47 -2.24 0.14 5.66
CA LEU A 47 -0.89 -0.25 5.32
C LEU A 47 -0.87 -1.74 4.98
N LYS A 48 -0.46 -2.10 3.77
CA LYS A 48 -0.29 -3.50 3.37
C LYS A 48 1.17 -3.90 3.37
N PHE A 49 1.45 -5.04 3.98
CA PHE A 49 2.71 -5.75 3.80
C PHE A 49 2.50 -6.87 2.79
N VAL A 50 3.24 -6.82 1.69
CA VAL A 50 3.14 -7.77 0.59
C VAL A 50 4.48 -8.44 0.36
N GLY A 51 4.44 -9.76 0.22
CA GLY A 51 5.55 -10.56 -0.25
C GLY A 51 5.14 -11.33 -1.49
N GLU A 52 6.00 -11.31 -2.49
CA GLU A 52 5.74 -11.92 -3.81
C GLU A 52 6.90 -12.80 -4.23
N ILE A 53 6.55 -13.91 -4.90
CA ILE A 53 7.49 -14.76 -5.61
C ILE A 53 7.35 -14.51 -7.11
N GLY A 54 8.42 -14.02 -7.72
CA GLY A 54 8.59 -13.85 -9.15
C GLY A 54 9.22 -15.08 -9.80
N TYR A 55 8.57 -15.59 -10.85
CA TYR A 55 9.13 -16.64 -11.70
C TYR A 55 9.00 -16.29 -13.17
N THR A 56 9.88 -16.85 -13.99
CA THR A 56 9.93 -16.58 -15.42
C THR A 56 9.63 -17.88 -16.17
N THR A 57 8.62 -17.84 -17.04
CA THR A 57 8.37 -18.94 -17.97
C THR A 57 8.97 -18.58 -19.32
N ARG A 58 9.74 -19.52 -19.88
CA ARG A 58 10.32 -19.39 -21.21
C ARG A 58 9.80 -20.54 -22.06
N TYR A 59 9.19 -20.22 -23.18
CA TYR A 59 8.73 -21.21 -24.15
C TYR A 59 9.13 -20.79 -25.56
N ARG A 60 9.35 -21.80 -26.41
CA ARG A 60 9.70 -21.60 -27.80
C ARG A 60 8.45 -21.78 -28.64
N SER A 61 8.13 -20.77 -29.45
CA SER A 61 7.08 -20.85 -30.47
C SER A 61 7.75 -20.68 -31.83
N SER A 62 7.82 -21.76 -32.61
CA SER A 62 8.53 -21.78 -33.90
C SER A 62 10.00 -21.33 -33.77
N ARG A 63 10.38 -20.22 -34.42
CA ARG A 63 11.73 -19.63 -34.37
C ARG A 63 11.91 -18.59 -33.27
N THR A 64 10.86 -18.24 -32.52
CA THR A 64 10.89 -17.19 -31.50
C THR A 64 10.88 -17.78 -30.09
N THR A 65 11.72 -17.21 -29.21
CA THR A 65 11.70 -17.52 -27.78
C THR A 65 10.90 -16.44 -27.07
N HIS A 66 9.83 -16.83 -26.38
CA HIS A 66 9.04 -15.93 -25.55
C HIS A 66 9.49 -16.08 -24.10
N THR A 67 9.66 -14.95 -23.42
CA THR A 67 9.95 -14.89 -21.98
C THR A 67 8.82 -14.12 -21.32
N GLN A 68 8.13 -14.74 -20.36
CA GLN A 68 7.06 -14.13 -19.59
C GLN A 68 7.47 -14.09 -18.12
N HIS A 69 7.25 -12.95 -17.48
CA HIS A 69 7.49 -12.76 -16.06
C HIS A 69 6.16 -12.82 -15.33
N HIS A 70 6.12 -13.62 -14.26
CA HIS A 70 4.96 -13.80 -13.39
C HIS A 70 5.36 -13.43 -11.97
N ALA A 71 4.40 -12.95 -11.18
CA ALA A 71 4.54 -12.72 -9.75
C ALA A 71 3.31 -13.26 -9.03
N VAL A 72 3.52 -13.96 -7.92
CA VAL A 72 2.45 -14.52 -7.09
C VAL A 72 2.65 -14.04 -5.66
N ALA A 73 1.60 -13.48 -5.07
CA ALA A 73 1.63 -13.07 -3.67
C ALA A 73 1.69 -14.31 -2.75
N ILE A 74 2.70 -14.36 -1.89
CA ILE A 74 2.85 -15.38 -0.83
C ILE A 74 2.34 -14.88 0.51
N ILE A 75 2.31 -13.55 0.69
CA ILE A 75 1.74 -12.91 1.86
C ILE A 75 1.15 -11.56 1.46
N ASN A 76 0.00 -11.25 2.05
CA ASN A 76 -0.66 -9.96 1.93
C ASN A 76 -1.41 -9.69 3.23
N THR A 77 -0.83 -8.89 4.12
CA THR A 77 -1.44 -8.54 5.41
C THR A 77 -1.80 -7.07 5.43
N ASN A 78 -2.99 -6.77 5.96
CA ASN A 78 -3.51 -5.42 6.13
C ASN A 78 -3.30 -4.95 7.57
N HIS A 79 -2.84 -3.72 7.73
CA HIS A 79 -2.69 -3.03 9.00
C HIS A 79 -3.41 -1.69 8.92
N VAL A 80 -4.49 -1.54 9.68
CA VAL A 80 -5.31 -0.34 9.68
C VAL A 80 -4.56 0.78 10.40
N LEU A 81 -4.34 1.90 9.71
CA LEU A 81 -3.69 3.09 10.26
C LEU A 81 -4.70 4.07 10.87
N ALA A 82 -5.87 4.18 10.26
CA ALA A 82 -6.96 5.01 10.73
C ALA A 82 -8.30 4.42 10.28
N HIS A 83 -9.27 4.41 11.21
CA HIS A 83 -10.67 4.05 10.96
C HIS A 83 -11.58 5.19 11.46
N PRO A 84 -12.78 5.35 10.87
CA PRO A 84 -13.72 6.36 11.33
C PRO A 84 -14.18 6.07 12.78
N PRO A 85 -14.37 7.10 13.61
CA PRO A 85 -14.91 6.94 14.96
C PRO A 85 -16.36 6.45 14.93
N ALA A 86 -16.81 5.83 16.03
CA ALA A 86 -18.15 5.26 16.12
C ALA A 86 -19.24 6.30 15.79
N GLY A 87 -20.04 6.01 14.76
CA GLY A 87 -21.10 6.90 14.27
C GLY A 87 -20.71 7.76 13.06
N GLN A 88 -19.44 7.78 12.65
CA GLN A 88 -19.01 8.31 11.36
C GLN A 88 -18.80 7.17 10.37
N LYS A 89 -19.17 7.42 9.10
CA LYS A 89 -18.98 6.45 8.01
C LYS A 89 -17.59 6.59 7.37
N GLU A 90 -17.04 7.81 7.37
CA GLU A 90 -15.87 8.19 6.59
C GLU A 90 -14.94 9.09 7.41
N LEU A 91 -13.65 9.03 7.12
CA LEU A 91 -12.62 9.92 7.61
C LEU A 91 -12.48 11.10 6.64
N THR A 92 -12.57 12.31 7.17
CA THR A 92 -12.38 13.53 6.39
C THR A 92 -11.03 14.17 6.73
N TYR A 93 -10.14 14.24 5.74
CA TYR A 93 -8.85 14.90 5.85
C TYR A 93 -8.88 16.22 5.08
N GLY A 94 -8.54 17.31 5.74
CA GLY A 94 -8.33 18.59 5.07
C GLY A 94 -6.96 18.64 4.39
N ARG A 95 -6.70 19.73 3.66
CA ARG A 95 -5.37 19.98 3.10
C ARG A 95 -4.31 20.01 4.21
N GLY A 96 -3.26 19.22 4.05
CA GLY A 96 -2.10 19.24 4.95
C GLY A 96 -1.41 17.90 5.15
N PRO A 97 -0.32 17.91 5.94
CA PRO A 97 0.43 16.71 6.27
C PRO A 97 -0.20 15.97 7.46
N TYR A 98 -0.38 14.65 7.30
CA TYR A 98 -0.80 13.71 8.32
C TYR A 98 0.28 12.66 8.55
N THR A 99 0.39 12.19 9.79
CA THR A 99 1.43 11.25 10.19
C THR A 99 0.81 10.09 10.95
N PHE A 100 1.07 8.86 10.50
CA PHE A 100 0.55 7.63 11.08
C PHE A 100 1.72 6.71 11.46
N PRO A 101 2.05 6.58 12.74
CA PRO A 101 3.00 5.57 13.18
C PRO A 101 2.41 4.18 12.97
N PHE A 102 3.25 3.21 12.65
CA PHE A 102 2.83 1.82 12.52
C PHE A 102 3.86 0.89 13.14
N GLN A 103 3.36 -0.27 13.58
CA GLN A 103 4.18 -1.36 14.07
C GLN A 103 3.45 -2.68 13.84
N PHE A 104 4.12 -3.67 13.26
CA PHE A 104 3.58 -5.00 13.10
C PHE A 104 4.69 -6.06 13.11
N GLN A 105 4.33 -7.28 13.50
CA GLN A 105 5.24 -8.42 13.51
C GLN A 105 5.18 -9.17 12.18
N LEU A 106 6.34 -9.46 11.61
CA LEU A 106 6.47 -10.33 10.45
C LEU A 106 6.07 -11.77 10.80
N PRO A 107 5.45 -12.52 9.90
CA PRO A 107 5.22 -13.93 10.14
C PRO A 107 6.53 -14.71 10.29
N ASN A 108 6.46 -15.80 11.07
CA ASN A 108 7.62 -16.63 11.40
C ASN A 108 8.11 -17.49 10.23
N ASN A 109 7.32 -17.62 9.16
CA ASN A 109 7.55 -18.51 8.04
C ASN A 109 7.70 -17.76 6.71
N LEU A 110 8.52 -16.70 6.69
CA LEU A 110 8.83 -15.97 5.47
C LEU A 110 10.07 -16.53 4.76
N PRO A 111 10.03 -16.81 3.45
CA PRO A 111 11.23 -17.11 2.69
C PRO A 111 12.18 -15.89 2.67
N PRO A 112 13.50 -16.10 2.64
CA PRO A 112 14.45 -15.00 2.49
C PRO A 112 14.20 -14.19 1.22
N SER A 113 14.48 -12.89 1.26
CA SER A 113 14.48 -12.06 0.06
C SER A 113 15.58 -12.54 -0.90
N LEU A 114 15.24 -12.68 -2.17
CA LEU A 114 16.15 -13.12 -3.22
C LEU A 114 15.79 -12.37 -4.50
N ASN A 115 16.48 -11.28 -4.79
CA ASN A 115 16.18 -10.52 -6.00
C ASN A 115 16.58 -11.29 -7.27
N PRO A 116 15.74 -11.33 -8.33
CA PRO A 116 14.41 -10.73 -8.47
C PRO A 116 13.23 -11.64 -8.05
N HIS A 117 13.51 -12.83 -7.53
CA HIS A 117 12.56 -13.92 -7.30
C HIS A 117 11.69 -13.83 -6.05
N VAL A 118 12.16 -13.23 -4.95
CA VAL A 118 11.39 -13.08 -3.72
C VAL A 118 11.56 -11.66 -3.22
N ARG A 119 10.46 -10.92 -3.15
CA ARG A 119 10.45 -9.48 -2.81
C ARG A 119 9.40 -9.20 -1.76
N TYR A 120 9.73 -8.28 -0.85
CA TYR A 120 8.82 -7.78 0.16
C TYR A 120 8.76 -6.27 0.07
N TYR A 121 7.58 -5.72 0.26
CA TYR A 121 7.37 -4.28 0.27
C TYR A 121 6.16 -3.91 1.12
N VAL A 122 6.16 -2.67 1.59
CA VAL A 122 5.05 -2.06 2.30
C VAL A 122 4.45 -0.99 1.41
N GLN A 123 3.13 -0.93 1.36
CA GLN A 123 2.40 0.06 0.56
C GLN A 123 1.16 0.54 1.30
N MET A 124 0.84 1.83 1.16
CA MET A 124 -0.39 2.39 1.72
C MET A 124 -1.50 2.34 0.67
N TYR A 125 -2.69 1.94 1.11
CA TYR A 125 -3.93 2.06 0.36
C TYR A 125 -4.82 3.08 1.05
N VAL A 126 -5.30 4.02 0.26
CA VAL A 126 -6.32 4.99 0.64
C VAL A 126 -7.62 4.49 0.00
N ASP A 127 -8.49 3.86 0.78
CA ASP A 127 -9.79 3.43 0.26
C ASP A 127 -10.72 4.63 0.22
N LYS A 128 -11.17 5.00 -0.99
CA LYS A 128 -12.04 6.17 -1.20
C LYS A 128 -13.43 5.69 -1.55
N ALA A 129 -14.44 6.28 -0.90
CA ALA A 129 -15.83 6.05 -1.23
C ALA A 129 -16.08 6.36 -2.72
N TRP A 130 -16.43 5.34 -3.49
CA TRP A 130 -16.47 5.38 -4.96
C TRP A 130 -17.77 5.97 -5.54
N TYR A 131 -18.59 6.68 -4.75
CA TYR A 131 -19.82 7.29 -5.24
C TYR A 131 -20.22 8.55 -4.46
N LYS A 132 -20.13 9.73 -5.09
CA LYS A 132 -20.88 10.93 -4.65
C LYS A 132 -22.20 10.96 -5.41
N ALA A 133 -23.31 10.74 -4.72
CA ALA A 133 -24.62 10.99 -5.31
C ALA A 133 -24.70 12.48 -5.68
N ASN A 134 -24.99 12.79 -6.95
CA ASN A 134 -25.30 14.15 -7.36
C ASN A 134 -26.60 14.57 -6.66
N THR A 135 -26.50 15.19 -5.49
CA THR A 135 -27.61 15.99 -4.96
C THR A 135 -27.63 17.28 -5.76
N GLN A 136 -28.49 17.33 -6.79
CA GLN A 136 -28.88 18.60 -7.38
C GLN A 136 -29.58 19.42 -6.30
N GLU A 137 -28.97 20.53 -5.89
CA GLU A 137 -29.68 21.58 -5.16
C GLU A 137 -30.76 22.16 -6.07
N ASN A 138 -31.98 22.21 -5.53
CA ASN A 138 -33.19 22.73 -6.16
C ASN A 138 -33.41 24.18 -5.75
#